data_AF-A0A6B2G470-F1
#
_entry.id   AF-A0A6B2G470-F1
#
_cell.length_a   1.000
_cell.length_b   1.000
_cell.length_c   1.000
_cell.angle_alpha   90.00
_cell.angle_beta   90.00
_cell.angle_gamma   90.00
#
_symmetry.space_group_name_H-M   'P 1'
#
loop_
_entity.id
_entity.type
_entity.pdbx_description
1 polymer ?
#
loop_
_entity_poly.entity_id
_entity_poly.type
_entity_poly.pdbx_seq_one_letter_code
_entity_poly.pdbx_strand_id
1 'polypeptide(L)'
;MYSGTDIPEWVLTETGGDYSSTLCLDSEKLSKLYKSSPIFYADCILCPVLLLLGSEDKRVPMQQGMLLYRTLKSRKANVNVHVYKDFHALDSVDTERSCAYEITHFLLKHAH
;
A
#
# COMPACT_ATOMS: atom_id res chain seq x y z
N MET A 1 5.83 1.70 -7.13
CA MET A 1 4.71 2.67 -7.16
C MET A 1 4.91 3.64 -8.31
N TYR A 2 5.97 4.46 -8.27
CA TYR A 2 6.26 5.52 -9.25
C TYR A 2 6.03 5.16 -10.73
N SER A 3 6.57 4.05 -11.22
CA SER A 3 6.50 3.68 -12.65
C SER A 3 5.18 3.03 -13.07
N GLY A 4 4.29 2.69 -12.14
CA GLY A 4 3.06 1.96 -12.42
C GLY A 4 1.78 2.71 -12.07
N THR A 5 1.90 3.89 -11.45
CA THR A 5 0.76 4.73 -11.08
C THR A 5 0.35 5.65 -12.22
N ASP A 6 -0.93 6.00 -12.31
CA ASP A 6 -1.45 7.05 -13.20
C ASP A 6 -1.23 8.48 -12.65
N ILE A 7 -0.65 8.61 -11.44
CA ILE A 7 -0.29 9.88 -10.77
C ILE A 7 1.17 9.90 -10.27
N PRO A 8 2.16 9.74 -11.16
CA PRO A 8 3.58 9.66 -10.77
C PRO A 8 4.10 10.91 -10.04
N GLU A 9 3.55 12.08 -10.33
CA GLU A 9 3.86 13.35 -9.65
C GLU A 9 3.43 13.36 -8.18
N TRP A 10 2.34 12.64 -7.85
CA TRP A 10 1.87 12.51 -6.48
C TRP A 10 2.88 11.76 -5.61
N VAL A 11 3.53 10.74 -6.17
CA VAL A 11 4.56 9.94 -5.47
C VAL A 11 5.75 10.82 -5.05
N LEU A 12 6.14 11.79 -5.86
CA LEU A 12 7.20 12.73 -5.51
C LEU A 12 6.75 13.73 -4.46
N THR A 13 5.53 14.27 -4.63
CA THR A 13 4.92 15.25 -3.73
C THR A 13 4.81 14.69 -2.30
N GLU A 14 4.33 13.46 -2.15
CA GLU A 14 4.18 12.77 -0.85
C GLU A 14 5.50 12.49 -0.13
N THR A 15 6.63 12.56 -0.84
CA THR A 15 7.96 12.46 -0.21
C THR A 15 8.60 13.83 0.05
N GLY A 16 7.81 14.90 0.02
CA GLY A 16 8.27 16.26 0.26
C GLY A 16 9.19 16.79 -0.83
N GLY A 17 8.98 16.32 -2.07
CA GLY A 17 9.55 16.95 -3.26
C GLY A 17 8.60 18.04 -3.77
N ASP A 18 9.15 19.04 -4.45
CA ASP A 18 8.33 20.02 -5.15
C ASP A 18 7.50 19.32 -6.24
N TYR A 19 6.35 19.90 -6.57
CA TYR A 19 5.58 19.53 -7.75
C TYR A 19 6.41 19.89 -8.99
N SER A 20 7.33 19.00 -9.33
CA SER A 20 8.29 19.19 -10.40
C SER A 20 7.66 18.76 -11.72
N SER A 21 7.77 19.60 -12.73
CA SER A 21 7.44 19.25 -14.13
C SER A 21 8.31 18.13 -14.69
N THR A 22 9.38 17.74 -14.00
CA THR A 22 10.34 16.74 -14.46
C THR A 22 10.16 15.42 -13.71
N LEU A 23 9.52 14.45 -14.35
CA LEU A 23 9.35 13.07 -13.88
C LEU A 23 10.65 12.24 -13.89
N CYS A 24 11.82 12.87 -13.89
CA CYS A 24 13.09 12.16 -13.86
C CYS A 24 13.51 11.89 -12.40
N LEU A 25 13.75 10.62 -12.09
CA LEU A 25 14.27 10.18 -10.81
C LEU A 25 15.81 10.10 -10.89
N ASP A 26 16.48 10.97 -10.16
CA ASP A 26 17.89 10.84 -9.84
C ASP A 26 18.10 9.85 -8.66
N SER A 27 19.36 9.53 -8.39
CA SER A 27 19.73 8.60 -7.33
C SER A 27 19.29 9.07 -5.93
N GLU A 28 19.29 10.37 -5.69
CA GLU A 28 18.88 10.96 -4.42
C GLU A 28 17.37 10.80 -4.20
N LYS A 29 16.56 11.15 -5.19
CA LYS A 29 15.10 10.93 -5.17
C LYS A 29 14.76 9.46 -5.01
N LEU A 30 15.44 8.56 -5.73
CA LEU A 30 15.23 7.12 -5.56
C LEU A 30 15.53 6.65 -4.14
N SER A 31 16.63 7.12 -3.54
CA SER A 31 16.98 6.80 -2.16
C SER A 31 15.92 7.31 -1.18
N LYS A 32 15.42 8.54 -1.39
CA LYS A 32 14.36 9.14 -0.59
C LYS A 32 13.07 8.34 -0.68
N LEU A 33 12.59 8.05 -1.89
CA LEU A 33 11.40 7.24 -2.14
C LEU A 33 11.49 5.86 -1.46
N TYR A 34 12.65 5.20 -1.56
CA TYR A 34 12.85 3.89 -0.94
C TYR A 34 12.80 3.96 0.59
N LYS A 35 13.51 4.92 1.20
CA LYS A 35 13.51 5.10 2.66
C LYS A 35 12.17 5.55 3.22
N SER A 36 11.35 6.25 2.44
CA SER A 36 9.98 6.62 2.83
C SER A 36 8.98 5.46 2.67
N SER A 37 9.32 4.38 1.97
CA SER A 37 8.41 3.27 1.72
C SER A 37 8.26 2.37 2.96
N PRO A 38 7.05 1.91 3.33
CA PRO A 38 6.85 0.96 4.43
C PRO A 38 7.67 -0.33 4.32
N ILE A 39 8.00 -0.75 3.08
CA ILE A 39 8.77 -1.97 2.85
C ILE A 39 10.20 -1.87 3.39
N PHE A 40 10.78 -0.66 3.44
CA PHE A 40 12.11 -0.42 4.01
C PHE A 40 12.14 -0.79 5.50
N TYR A 41 11.03 -0.57 6.19
CA TYR A 41 10.87 -0.84 7.62
C TYR A 41 10.17 -2.17 7.90
N ALA A 42 10.07 -3.07 6.92
CA ALA A 42 9.26 -4.27 7.08
C ALA A 42 9.81 -5.27 8.12
N ASP A 43 11.06 -5.15 8.57
CA ASP A 43 11.59 -5.87 9.75
C ASP A 43 11.10 -5.28 11.08
N CYS A 44 10.69 -4.00 11.09
CA CYS A 44 10.18 -3.30 12.27
C CYS A 44 8.66 -3.42 12.44
N ILE A 45 7.95 -3.99 11.45
CA ILE A 45 6.50 -4.19 11.51
C ILE A 45 6.23 -5.46 12.33
N LEU A 46 5.99 -5.27 13.62
CA LEU A 46 5.72 -6.35 14.58
C LEU A 46 4.22 -6.53 14.87
N CYS A 47 3.40 -5.52 14.58
CA CYS A 47 1.97 -5.57 14.81
C CYS A 47 1.24 -6.41 13.74
N PRO A 48 0.05 -6.94 14.06
CA PRO A 48 -0.85 -7.48 13.05
C PRO A 48 -1.15 -6.45 11.94
N VAL A 49 -1.19 -6.89 10.68
CA VAL A 49 -1.47 -6.03 9.52
C VAL A 49 -2.62 -6.59 8.69
N LEU A 50 -3.57 -5.73 8.32
CA LEU A 50 -4.62 -6.00 7.32
C LEU A 50 -4.38 -5.12 6.10
N LEU A 51 -4.35 -5.72 4.91
CA LEU A 51 -4.26 -5.01 3.63
C LEU A 51 -5.55 -5.24 2.83
N LEU A 52 -6.18 -4.17 2.37
CA LEU A 52 -7.35 -4.19 1.49
C LEU A 52 -6.94 -3.50 0.18
N LEU A 53 -6.98 -4.23 -0.94
CA LEU A 53 -6.39 -3.79 -2.20
C LEU A 53 -7.41 -3.89 -3.35
N GLY A 54 -7.42 -2.89 -4.24
CA GLY A 54 -8.18 -2.94 -5.49
C GLY A 54 -7.33 -3.49 -6.63
N SER A 55 -7.81 -4.51 -7.35
CA SER A 55 -7.08 -5.10 -8.48
C SER A 55 -6.97 -4.17 -9.68
N GLU A 56 -7.91 -3.24 -9.82
CA GLU A 56 -7.98 -2.25 -10.90
C GLU A 56 -7.48 -0.86 -10.46
N ASP A 57 -6.91 -0.74 -9.25
CA ASP A 57 -6.36 0.51 -8.75
C ASP A 57 -5.13 0.94 -9.58
N LYS A 58 -5.29 2.04 -10.31
CA LYS A 58 -4.23 2.69 -11.09
C LYS A 58 -3.48 3.76 -10.29
N ARG A 59 -4.09 4.32 -9.25
CA ARG A 59 -3.51 5.38 -8.39
C ARG A 59 -2.49 4.78 -7.45
N VAL A 60 -2.84 3.66 -6.81
CA VAL A 60 -1.97 2.89 -5.92
C VAL A 60 -1.95 1.41 -6.37
N PRO A 61 -1.08 1.06 -7.33
CA PRO A 61 -1.06 -0.29 -7.90
C PRO A 61 -0.89 -1.39 -6.86
N MET A 62 -1.78 -2.39 -6.88
CA MET A 62 -1.87 -3.46 -5.87
C MET A 62 -0.55 -4.23 -5.66
N GLN A 63 0.32 -4.27 -6.67
CA GLN A 63 1.57 -5.02 -6.66
C GLN A 63 2.49 -4.58 -5.51
N GLN A 64 2.40 -3.31 -5.08
CA GLN A 64 3.17 -2.83 -3.93
C GLN A 64 2.64 -3.40 -2.60
N GLY A 65 1.31 -3.42 -2.42
CA GLY A 65 0.67 -4.06 -1.27
C GLY A 65 0.96 -5.56 -1.23
N MET A 66 0.91 -6.24 -2.38
CA MET A 66 1.26 -7.66 -2.48
C MET A 66 2.74 -7.93 -2.19
N LEU A 67 3.64 -7.03 -2.59
CA LEU A 67 5.06 -7.14 -2.25
C LEU A 67 5.25 -7.02 -0.74
N LEU A 68 4.62 -6.05 -0.09
CA LEU A 68 4.66 -5.91 1.38
C LEU A 68 4.07 -7.14 2.07
N TYR A 69 2.91 -7.64 1.62
CA TYR A 69 2.30 -8.87 2.13
C TYR A 69 3.28 -10.05 2.09
N ARG A 70 3.88 -10.32 0.93
CA ARG A 70 4.83 -11.44 0.75
C ARG A 70 6.05 -11.29 1.64
N THR A 71 6.57 -10.08 1.77
CA THR A 71 7.71 -9.75 2.62
C THR A 71 7.39 -9.93 4.11
N LEU A 72 6.22 -9.52 4.57
CA LEU A 72 5.78 -9.74 5.96
C LEU A 72 5.51 -11.23 6.20
N LYS A 73 4.91 -11.92 5.24
CA LYS A 73 4.58 -13.34 5.34
C LYS A 73 5.82 -14.23 5.42
N SER A 74 6.87 -13.94 4.64
CA SER A 74 8.14 -14.68 4.69
C SER A 74 8.84 -14.57 6.05
N ARG A 75 8.59 -13.46 6.76
CA ARG A 75 9.06 -13.23 8.14
C ARG A 75 8.15 -13.79 9.22
N LYS A 76 7.11 -14.54 8.85
CA LYS A 76 6.10 -15.10 9.76
C LYS A 76 5.32 -14.05 10.56
N ALA A 77 5.26 -12.80 10.08
CA ALA A 77 4.43 -11.77 10.69
C ALA A 77 2.94 -12.10 10.53
N ASN A 78 2.11 -11.59 11.44
CA ASN A 78 0.66 -11.72 11.34
C ASN A 78 0.13 -10.72 10.30
N VAL A 79 -0.11 -11.20 9.09
CA VAL A 79 -0.57 -10.36 7.97
C VAL A 79 -1.69 -11.05 7.20
N ASN A 80 -2.75 -10.29 6.94
CA ASN A 80 -3.91 -10.65 6.13
C ASN A 80 -4.00 -9.71 4.91
N VAL A 81 -4.46 -10.23 3.77
CA VAL A 81 -4.70 -9.43 2.56
C VAL A 81 -5.99 -9.85 1.89
N HIS A 82 -6.80 -8.88 1.48
CA HIS A 82 -7.98 -9.06 0.65
C HIS A 82 -7.81 -8.23 -0.63
N VAL A 83 -8.07 -8.86 -1.77
CA VAL A 83 -8.00 -8.23 -3.08
C VAL A 83 -9.40 -8.21 -3.67
N TYR A 84 -9.88 -7.02 -3.97
CA TYR A 84 -11.20 -6.78 -4.54
C TYR A 84 -11.07 -6.42 -6.01
N LYS A 85 -12.04 -6.86 -6.82
CA LYS A 85 -12.14 -6.42 -8.22
C LYS A 85 -12.77 -5.03 -8.27
N ASP A 86 -12.02 -4.05 -7.79
CA ASP A 86 -12.44 -2.67 -7.64
C ASP A 86 -11.25 -1.72 -7.89
N PHE A 87 -11.53 -0.43 -7.96
CA PHE A 87 -10.57 0.65 -8.17
C PHE A 87 -10.04 1.20 -6.84
N HIS A 88 -9.47 2.40 -6.88
CA HIS A 88 -8.83 3.05 -5.74
C HIS A 88 -9.74 3.27 -4.52
N ALA A 89 -11.02 3.61 -4.75
CA ALA A 89 -11.94 3.99 -3.69
C ALA A 89 -12.47 2.80 -2.88
N LEU A 90 -12.42 1.57 -3.43
CA LEU A 90 -13.02 0.37 -2.83
C LEU A 90 -14.49 0.58 -2.41
N ASP A 91 -15.25 1.30 -3.23
CA ASP A 91 -16.57 1.85 -2.90
C ASP A 91 -17.73 1.16 -3.62
N SER A 92 -17.48 0.08 -4.38
CA SER A 92 -18.57 -0.77 -4.81
C SER A 92 -19.27 -1.40 -3.60
N VAL A 93 -20.60 -1.52 -3.64
CA VAL A 93 -21.42 -1.98 -2.51
C VAL A 93 -20.92 -3.29 -1.91
N ASP A 94 -20.53 -4.25 -2.76
CA ASP A 94 -20.01 -5.55 -2.31
C ASP A 94 -18.63 -5.42 -1.64
N THR A 95 -17.77 -4.57 -2.20
CA THR A 95 -16.42 -4.32 -1.67
C THR A 95 -16.49 -3.57 -0.36
N GLU A 96 -17.27 -2.49 -0.27
CA GLU A 96 -17.43 -1.70 0.95
C GLU A 96 -17.99 -2.57 2.09
N ARG A 97 -19.03 -3.37 1.81
CA ARG A 97 -19.60 -4.32 2.79
C ARG A 97 -18.56 -5.32 3.28
N SER A 98 -17.77 -5.89 2.37
CA SER A 98 -16.71 -6.85 2.75
C SER A 98 -15.61 -6.16 3.55
N CYS A 99 -15.16 -4.97 3.14
CA CYS A 99 -14.15 -4.20 3.86
C CYS A 99 -14.62 -3.90 5.28
N ALA A 100 -15.86 -3.44 5.47
CA ALA A 100 -16.42 -3.18 6.79
C ALA A 100 -16.41 -4.42 7.70
N TYR A 101 -16.75 -5.59 7.14
CA TYR A 101 -16.69 -6.86 7.86
C TYR A 101 -15.25 -7.23 8.25
N GLU A 102 -14.31 -7.22 7.29
CA GLU A 102 -12.92 -7.62 7.52
C GLU A 102 -12.20 -6.68 8.51
N ILE A 103 -12.45 -5.36 8.41
CA ILE A 103 -11.92 -4.38 9.36
C ILE A 103 -12.45 -4.66 10.76
N THR A 104 -13.76 -4.83 10.91
CA THR A 104 -14.39 -5.08 12.22
C THR A 104 -13.86 -6.38 12.83
N HIS A 105 -13.82 -7.45 12.04
CA HIS A 105 -13.30 -8.75 12.48
C HIS A 105 -11.83 -8.67 12.88
N PHE A 106 -11.00 -8.01 12.08
CA PHE A 106 -9.58 -7.83 12.37
C PHE A 106 -9.35 -7.05 13.67
N LEU A 107 -10.08 -5.95 13.87
CA LEU A 107 -9.98 -5.15 15.10
C LEU A 107 -10.44 -5.96 16.32
N LEU A 108 -11.58 -6.65 16.26
CA LEU A 108 -12.05 -7.49 17.37
C LEU A 108 -11.06 -8.58 17.76
N LYS A 109 -10.31 -9.12 16.79
CA LYS A 109 -9.30 -10.15 17.03
C LYS A 109 -8.00 -9.62 17.64
N HIS A 110 -7.68 -8.33 17.45
CA HIS A 110 -6.36 -7.78 17.72
C HIS A 110 -6.34 -6.52 18.61
N ALA A 111 -7.49 -6.00 19.04
CA ALA A 111 -7.61 -4.79 19.87
C ALA A 111 -7.40 -5.02 21.39
N HIS A 112 -6.71 -6.10 21.78
CA HIS A 112 -6.46 -6.47 23.18
C HIS A 112 -4.96 -6.56 23.48
#